data_AF-A0A1C5FVS4-F1
#
_entry.id   AF-A0A1C5FVS4-F1
#
_cell.length_a   1.000
_cell.length_b   1.000
_cell.length_c   1.000
_cell.angle_alpha   90.00
_cell.angle_beta   90.00
_cell.angle_gamma   90.00
#
_symmetry.space_group_name_H-M   'P 1'
#
loop_
_entity.id
_entity.type
_entity.pdbx_description
1 polymer ?
#
loop_
_entity_poly.entity_id
_entity_poly.type
_entity_poly.pdbx_seq_one_letter_code
_entity_poly.pdbx_strand_id
1 'polypeptide(L)'
;MDKTLLVTNDFPPRPGGIQAFLHNIALRLDPDRIVVYASTWKRGREGAEATARFDAEQPYPVVRDRTTMLLPTPRVTRRAAALLREHGCTAVWFGAAAPLGLMAPAL
;
A
#
# COMPACT_ATOMS: atom_id res chain seq x y z
N MET A 1 15.75 -1.28 -11.55
CA MET A 1 15.10 -0.96 -10.26
C MET A 1 14.45 -2.23 -9.74
N ASP A 2 14.64 -2.52 -8.47
CA ASP A 2 14.02 -3.67 -7.81
C ASP A 2 12.51 -3.52 -7.74
N LYS A 3 11.78 -4.64 -7.89
CA LYS A 3 10.33 -4.61 -7.77
C LYS A 3 9.98 -4.32 -6.30
N THR A 4 9.17 -3.28 -6.09
CA THR A 4 9.00 -2.66 -4.77
C THR A 4 7.58 -2.84 -4.25
N LEU A 5 7.45 -3.15 -2.96
CA LEU A 5 6.18 -3.09 -2.23
C LEU A 5 6.07 -1.76 -1.47
N LEU A 6 5.17 -0.88 -1.90
CA LEU A 6 4.79 0.32 -1.16
C LEU A 6 3.83 -0.05 -0.02
N VAL A 7 4.24 0.17 1.22
CA VAL A 7 3.40 -0.06 2.42
C VAL A 7 2.97 1.28 3.01
N THR A 8 1.66 1.56 3.08
CA THR A 8 1.18 2.89 3.49
C THR A 8 -0.21 2.91 4.13
N ASN A 9 -0.45 3.88 5.02
CA ASN A 9 -1.80 4.25 5.51
C ASN A 9 -2.48 5.32 4.65
N ASP A 10 -1.70 5.91 3.75
CA ASP A 10 -2.00 7.16 3.09
C ASP A 10 -2.04 6.89 1.60
N PHE A 11 -3.11 6.24 1.15
CA PHE A 11 -3.38 6.02 -0.26
C PHE A 11 -4.79 6.51 -0.62
N PRO A 12 -5.03 7.01 -1.85
CA PRO A 12 -6.38 7.37 -2.28
C PRO A 12 -7.31 6.15 -2.20
N PRO A 13 -8.65 6.31 -2.20
CA PRO A 13 -9.42 7.54 -2.44
C PRO A 13 -9.48 8.50 -1.24
N ARG A 14 -8.78 8.21 -0.13
CA ARG A 14 -8.63 9.16 0.97
C ARG A 14 -7.98 10.46 0.45
N PRO A 15 -8.58 11.64 0.65
CA PRO A 15 -7.96 12.90 0.26
C PRO A 15 -6.81 13.24 1.21
N GLY A 16 -5.73 13.81 0.66
CA GLY A 16 -4.64 14.39 1.43
C GLY A 16 -3.31 14.45 0.65
N GLY A 17 -2.35 15.18 1.20
CA GLY A 17 -1.08 15.47 0.53
C GLY A 17 -0.19 14.24 0.34
N ILE A 18 -0.05 13.40 1.37
CA ILE A 18 0.76 12.17 1.30
C ILE A 18 0.12 11.17 0.31
N GLN A 19 -1.21 11.07 0.34
CA GLN A 19 -1.99 10.21 -0.55
C GLN A 19 -1.73 10.60 -2.02
N ALA A 20 -1.87 11.88 -2.33
CA ALA A 20 -1.61 12.40 -3.66
C ALA A 20 -0.14 12.25 -4.06
N PHE A 21 0.80 12.51 -3.15
CA PHE A 21 2.23 12.37 -3.40
C PHE A 21 2.61 10.92 -3.76
N LEU A 22 2.25 9.96 -2.90
CA LEU A 22 2.58 8.54 -3.11
C LEU A 22 1.95 8.00 -4.40
N HIS A 23 0.68 8.33 -4.64
CA HIS A 23 -0.02 7.93 -5.86
C HIS A 23 0.65 8.50 -7.12
N ASN A 24 1.00 9.78 -7.10
CA ASN A 24 1.70 10.42 -8.22
C ASN A 24 3.08 9.83 -8.50
N ILE A 25 3.83 9.47 -7.46
CA ILE A 25 5.11 8.79 -7.64
C ILE A 25 4.88 7.38 -8.21
N ALA A 26 3.95 6.61 -7.66
CA ALA A 26 3.65 5.26 -8.14
C ALA A 26 3.21 5.23 -9.61
N LEU A 27 2.43 6.21 -10.08
CA LEU A 27 2.03 6.36 -11.49
C LEU A 27 3.19 6.65 -12.45
N ARG A 28 4.32 7.15 -11.95
CA ARG A 28 5.52 7.47 -12.75
C ARG A 28 6.54 6.33 -12.77
N LEU A 29 6.32 5.29 -11.98
CA LEU A 29 7.11 4.08 -12.01
C LEU A 29 6.56 3.12 -13.08
N ASP A 30 7.42 2.20 -13.53
CA ASP A 30 6.98 1.06 -14.32
C ASP A 30 5.93 0.26 -13.51
N PRO A 31 4.70 0.07 -14.03
CA PRO A 31 3.63 -0.62 -13.31
C PRO A 31 3.98 -2.05 -12.91
N ASP A 32 4.86 -2.72 -13.66
CA ASP A 32 5.31 -4.08 -13.33
C ASP A 32 6.31 -4.11 -12.16
N ARG A 33 6.83 -2.93 -11.76
CA ARG A 33 7.85 -2.76 -10.71
C ARG A 33 7.30 -2.26 -9.39
N ILE A 34 6.00 -2.02 -9.27
CA ILE A 34 5.38 -1.51 -8.04
C ILE A 34 4.15 -2.32 -7.64
N VAL A 35 4.02 -2.61 -6.35
CA VAL A 35 2.80 -3.14 -5.74
C VAL A 35 2.47 -2.28 -4.54
N VAL A 36 1.21 -1.92 -4.36
CA VAL A 36 0.77 -1.11 -3.22
C VAL A 36 0.04 -1.98 -2.21
N TYR A 37 0.47 -1.92 -0.95
CA TYR A 37 -0.24 -2.48 0.20
C TYR A 37 -0.69 -1.34 1.10
N ALA A 38 -2.01 -1.11 1.14
CA ALA A 38 -2.61 0.02 1.82
C ALA A 38 -3.74 -0.37 2.77
N SER A 39 -4.01 0.46 3.79
CA SER A 39 -5.24 0.34 4.57
C SER A 39 -6.49 0.67 3.73
N THR A 40 -7.64 0.19 4.18
CA THR A 40 -8.95 0.51 3.57
C THR A 40 -9.43 1.89 4.02
N TRP A 41 -9.98 2.68 3.11
CA TRP A 41 -10.57 3.98 3.44
C TRP A 41 -12.06 3.86 3.82
N LYS A 42 -12.41 4.40 4.99
CA LYS A 42 -13.75 4.38 5.63
C LYS A 42 -14.31 2.97 5.86
N ARG A 43 -15.08 2.80 6.94
CA ARG A 43 -15.88 1.58 7.15
C ARG A 43 -17.28 1.88 6.64
N GLY A 44 -17.73 1.13 5.64
CA GLY A 44 -19.07 1.29 5.07
C GLY A 44 -19.08 1.03 3.57
N ARG A 45 -20.29 0.84 3.03
CA ARG A 45 -20.53 0.51 1.62
C ARG A 45 -19.94 1.56 0.68
N GLU A 46 -20.19 2.84 0.95
CA GLU A 46 -19.68 3.95 0.14
C GLU A 46 -18.14 3.98 0.10
N GLY A 47 -17.48 3.77 1.24
CA GLY A 47 -16.02 3.73 1.32
C GLY A 47 -15.43 2.54 0.56
N ALA A 48 -16.08 1.38 0.67
CA ALA A 48 -15.68 0.18 -0.07
C ALA A 48 -15.86 0.35 -1.59
N GLU A 49 -16.98 0.91 -2.04
CA GLU A 49 -17.25 1.17 -3.46
C GLU A 49 -16.31 2.21 -4.05
N ALA A 50 -16.05 3.31 -3.32
CA ALA A 50 -15.08 4.31 -3.74
C ALA A 50 -13.66 3.74 -3.82
N THR A 51 -13.28 2.89 -2.85
CA THR A 51 -11.97 2.21 -2.84
C THR A 51 -11.85 1.27 -4.02
N ALA A 52 -12.86 0.42 -4.26
CA ALA A 52 -12.86 -0.53 -5.37
C ALA A 52 -12.81 0.16 -6.74
N ARG A 53 -13.58 1.24 -6.92
CA ARG A 53 -13.56 2.03 -8.16
C ARG A 53 -12.17 2.63 -8.41
N PHE A 54 -11.59 3.26 -7.40
CA PHE A 54 -10.25 3.83 -7.53
C PHE A 54 -9.19 2.75 -7.81
N ASP A 55 -9.22 1.63 -7.09
CA ASP A 55 -8.23 0.56 -7.25
C ASP A 55 -8.30 -0.09 -8.64
N ALA A 56 -9.50 -0.21 -9.23
CA ALA A 56 -9.70 -0.74 -10.58
C ALA A 56 -9.13 0.15 -11.69
N GLU A 57 -8.91 1.44 -11.43
CA GLU A 57 -8.32 2.39 -12.38
C GLU A 57 -6.79 2.40 -12.34
N GLN A 58 -6.16 1.70 -11.39
CA GLN A 58 -4.71 1.73 -11.23
C GLN A 58 -4.01 0.79 -12.22
N PRO A 59 -2.87 1.21 -12.80
CA PRO A 59 -2.11 0.37 -13.74
C PRO A 59 -1.26 -0.69 -13.03
N TYR A 60 -1.20 -0.68 -11.70
CA TYR A 60 -0.42 -1.59 -10.86
C TYR A 60 -1.30 -2.23 -9.77
N PRO A 61 -0.89 -3.36 -9.18
CA PRO A 61 -1.67 -4.02 -8.14
C PRO A 61 -1.80 -3.18 -6.86
N VAL A 62 -3.03 -3.02 -6.38
CA VAL A 62 -3.34 -2.43 -5.07
C VAL A 62 -3.99 -3.49 -4.19
N VAL A 63 -3.33 -3.82 -3.09
CA VAL A 63 -3.81 -4.76 -2.06
C VAL A 63 -4.29 -3.97 -0.86
N ARG A 64 -5.58 -4.09 -0.53
CA ARG A 64 -6.17 -3.46 0.65
C ARG A 64 -6.16 -4.38 1.85
N ASP A 65 -5.64 -3.90 2.97
CA ASP A 65 -5.89 -4.53 4.27
C ASP A 65 -7.30 -4.18 4.75
N ARG A 66 -7.94 -5.14 5.42
CA ARG A 66 -9.27 -4.96 6.03
C ARG A 66 -9.32 -3.87 7.11
N THR A 67 -8.19 -3.46 7.68
CA THR A 67 -8.16 -2.38 8.68
C THR A 67 -8.14 -1.01 8.02
N THR A 68 -8.69 -0.02 8.74
CA THR A 68 -8.62 1.40 8.35
C THR A 68 -7.29 2.07 8.72
N MET A 69 -6.41 1.32 9.39
CA MET A 69 -5.08 1.75 9.78
C MET A 69 -4.18 0.52 9.92
N LEU A 70 -3.10 0.50 9.16
CA LEU A 70 -1.96 -0.39 9.34
C LEU A 70 -1.16 0.10 10.55
N LEU A 71 -0.78 -0.86 11.38
CA LEU A 71 0.13 -0.68 12.51
C LEU A 71 1.23 -1.75 12.39
N PRO A 72 2.45 -1.49 12.89
CA PRO A 72 3.58 -2.43 12.84
C PRO A 72 3.38 -3.61 13.80
N THR A 73 2.34 -4.39 13.53
CA THR A 73 1.96 -5.58 14.30
C THR A 73 2.52 -6.82 13.60
N PRO A 74 2.69 -7.95 14.32
CA PRO A 74 3.11 -9.20 13.72
C PRO A 74 2.20 -9.66 12.56
N ARG A 75 0.89 -9.41 12.65
CA ARG A 75 -0.07 -9.73 11.58
C ARG A 75 0.23 -8.96 10.30
N VAL A 76 0.39 -7.64 10.41
CA VAL A 76 0.62 -6.76 9.25
C VAL A 76 1.99 -7.04 8.64
N THR A 77 3.01 -7.30 9.46
CA THR A 77 4.36 -7.70 9.03
C THR A 77 4.33 -9.01 8.25
N ARG A 78 3.68 -10.04 8.78
CA ARG A 78 3.52 -11.32 8.05
C ARG A 78 2.78 -11.16 6.73
N ARG A 79 1.76 -10.29 6.68
CA ARG A 79 1.03 -10.02 5.44
C ARG A 79 1.92 -9.31 4.42
N ALA A 80 2.67 -8.28 4.82
CA ALA A 80 3.61 -7.59 3.95
C ALA A 80 4.70 -8.55 3.42
N ALA A 81 5.28 -9.39 4.30
CA ALA A 81 6.25 -10.40 3.90
C ALA A 81 5.66 -11.44 2.92
N ALA A 82 4.39 -11.82 3.10
CA ALA A 82 3.71 -12.69 2.15
C ALA A 82 3.54 -12.03 0.78
N LEU A 83 3.15 -10.75 0.75
CA LEU A 83 3.00 -9.98 -0.49
C LEU A 83 4.34 -9.78 -1.22
N LEU A 84 5.44 -9.58 -0.49
CA LEU A 84 6.78 -9.54 -1.07
C LEU A 84 7.06 -10.81 -1.88
N ARG A 85 6.82 -11.98 -1.27
CA ARG A 85 7.00 -13.28 -1.93
C ARG A 85 6.02 -13.52 -3.08
N GLU A 86 4.74 -13.22 -2.85
CA GLU A 86 3.65 -13.41 -3.82
C GLU A 86 3.88 -12.64 -5.11
N HIS A 87 4.38 -11.41 -5.01
CA HIS A 87 4.61 -10.54 -6.17
C HIS A 87 6.06 -10.51 -6.66
N GLY A 88 6.98 -11.20 -5.99
CA GLY A 88 8.41 -11.17 -6.31
C GLY A 88 9.05 -9.80 -6.07
N CYS A 89 8.57 -9.05 -5.08
CA CYS A 89 9.18 -7.78 -4.68
C CYS A 89 10.43 -8.04 -3.85
N THR A 90 11.52 -7.34 -4.16
CA THR A 90 12.82 -7.43 -3.47
C THR A 90 13.15 -6.16 -2.66
N ALA A 91 12.28 -5.14 -2.74
CA ALA A 91 12.41 -3.91 -1.96
C ALA A 91 11.08 -3.52 -1.29
N VAL A 92 11.17 -2.80 -0.18
CA VAL A 92 10.02 -2.21 0.53
C VAL A 92 10.18 -0.70 0.56
N TRP A 93 9.12 0.02 0.21
CA TRP A 93 9.01 1.46 0.41
C TRP A 93 7.92 1.75 1.44
N PHE A 94 8.29 2.35 2.57
CA PHE A 94 7.31 2.83 3.54
C PHE A 94 6.86 4.24 3.15
N GLY A 95 5.57 4.40 2.83
CA GLY A 95 5.02 5.68 2.41
C GLY A 95 5.10 6.77 3.49
N ALA A 96 5.08 6.34 4.77
CA ALA A 96 5.46 7.14 5.92
C ALA A 96 6.38 6.29 6.82
N ALA A 97 7.55 6.85 7.15
CA ALA A 97 8.59 6.11 7.89
C ALA A 97 8.12 5.65 9.27
N ALA A 98 7.49 6.52 10.06
CA ALA A 98 6.96 6.16 11.37
C ALA A 98 5.42 6.04 11.33
N PRO A 99 4.81 5.01 11.95
CA PRO A 99 5.46 3.90 12.66
C PRO A 99 5.74 2.67 11.77
N LEU A 100 5.33 2.66 10.50
CA LEU A 100 5.35 1.45 9.66
C LEU A 100 6.76 0.93 9.35
N GLY A 101 7.75 1.81 9.25
CA GLY A 101 9.16 1.46 9.04
C GLY A 101 9.76 0.59 10.15
N LEU A 102 9.13 0.51 11.33
CA LEU A 102 9.52 -0.43 12.39
C LEU A 102 9.37 -1.91 11.97
N MET A 103 8.64 -2.19 10.88
CA MET A 103 8.52 -3.52 10.30
C MET A 103 9.78 -3.94 9.52
N ALA A 104 10.64 -3.00 9.12
CA ALA A 104 11.74 -3.23 8.18
C ALA A 104 12.70 -4.37 8.56
N PRO A 105 13.11 -4.57 9.84
CA PRO A 105 14.02 -5.66 10.20
C PRO A 105 13.49 -7.08 9.92
N ALA A 106 12.19 -7.22 9.64
CA ALA A 106 11.52 -8.49 9.40
C ALA A 106 11.00 -8.65 7.96
N LEU A 107 11.30 -7.71 7.07
CA LEU A 107 10.84 -7.70 5.67
C LEU A 107 11.99 -7.84 4.67
#